data_AF-A0A7K8UQ93-F1
#
_entry.id   AF-A0A7K8UQ93-F1
#
_cell.length_a   1.000
_cell.length_b   1.000
_cell.length_c   1.000
_cell.angle_alpha   90.00
_cell.angle_beta   90.00
_cell.angle_gamma   90.00
#
_symmetry.space_group_name_H-M   'P 1'
#
loop_
_entity.id
_entity.type
_entity.pdbx_description
1 polymer ?
#
loop_
_entity_poly.entity_id
_entity_poly.type
_entity_poly.pdbx_seq_one_letter_code
_entity_poly.pdbx_strand_id
1 'polypeptide(L)'
;VAVPLSRLLPHPSYAGEATSGDIALAQLARPVNFSDAVLPVCLPAPTLRFPPGTRCVATGWGDIREGGEVAPAGDGGWGHPMGLRGPNGDPVGSRGA
;
A
#
# COMPACT_ATOMS: atom_id res chain seq x y z
N VAL A 1 3.44 -11.93 -9.82
CA VAL A 1 4.38 -11.39 -10.83
C VAL A 1 5.57 -10.83 -10.08
N ALA A 2 6.80 -11.15 -10.47
CA ALA A 2 8.01 -10.57 -9.89
C ALA A 2 8.79 -9.81 -10.99
N VAL A 3 9.12 -8.54 -10.73
CA VAL A 3 9.85 -7.67 -11.66
C VAL A 3 11.04 -7.05 -10.92
N PRO A 4 12.28 -7.29 -11.38
CA PRO A 4 13.46 -6.68 -10.79
C PRO A 4 13.43 -5.15 -10.90
N LEU A 5 14.08 -4.47 -9.96
CA LEU A 5 14.35 -3.04 -10.05
C LEU A 5 15.63 -2.80 -10.86
N SER A 6 15.62 -1.80 -11.74
CA SER A 6 16.84 -1.27 -12.35
C SER A 6 17.44 -0.15 -11.52
N ARG A 7 16.62 0.64 -10.84
CA ARG A 7 17.07 1.81 -10.08
C ARG A 7 16.14 2.14 -8.93
N LEU A 8 16.73 2.61 -7.83
CA LEU A 8 16.04 3.27 -6.72
C LEU A 8 16.48 4.74 -6.68
N LEU A 9 15.50 5.63 -6.54
CA LEU A 9 15.67 7.08 -6.57
C LEU A 9 14.97 7.69 -5.34
N PRO A 10 15.66 7.79 -4.19
CA PRO A 10 15.10 8.49 -3.04
C PRO A 10 14.98 9.99 -3.32
N HIS A 11 14.03 10.65 -2.66
CA HIS A 11 13.90 12.10 -2.76
C HIS A 11 15.19 12.78 -2.26
N PRO A 12 15.73 13.80 -2.95
CA PRO A 12 17.00 14.43 -2.57
C PRO A 12 17.03 15.06 -1.17
N SER A 13 15.87 15.44 -0.62
CA SER A 13 15.77 16.00 0.73
C SER A 13 15.65 14.95 1.84
N TYR A 14 15.52 13.66 1.50
CA TYR A 14 15.42 12.61 2.49
C TYR A 14 16.76 12.47 3.23
N ALA A 15 16.73 12.66 4.54
CA ALA A 15 17.91 12.59 5.40
C ALA A 15 17.70 11.67 6.63
N GLY A 16 16.69 10.78 6.57
CA GLY A 16 16.37 9.82 7.62
C GLY A 16 15.04 10.09 8.31
N GLU A 17 14.83 9.43 9.46
CA GLU A 17 13.59 9.54 10.23
C GLU A 17 13.25 11.00 10.57
N ALA A 18 11.96 11.33 10.51
CA ALA A 18 11.42 12.67 10.77
C ALA A 18 11.90 13.79 9.83
N THR A 19 12.54 13.47 8.70
CA THR A 19 12.92 14.46 7.67
C THR A 19 11.88 14.57 6.56
N SER A 20 11.91 15.69 5.82
CA SER A 20 11.01 15.90 4.69
C SER A 20 11.39 15.03 3.49
N GLY A 21 10.39 14.63 2.70
CA GLY A 21 10.63 13.89 1.46
C GLY A 21 10.79 12.39 1.68
N ASP A 22 10.04 11.82 2.63
CA ASP A 22 9.91 10.37 2.78
C ASP A 22 9.13 9.77 1.60
N ILE A 23 9.81 9.69 0.44
CA ILE A 23 9.31 9.16 -0.81
C ILE A 23 10.49 8.72 -1.70
N ALA A 24 10.31 7.66 -2.47
CA ALA A 24 11.26 7.20 -3.47
C ALA A 24 10.56 6.70 -4.73
N LEU A 25 11.22 6.81 -5.88
CA LEU A 25 10.81 6.15 -7.13
C LEU A 25 11.59 4.84 -7.30
N ALA A 26 10.88 3.75 -7.53
CA ALA A 26 11.44 2.45 -7.90
C ALA A 26 11.23 2.21 -9.38
N GLN A 27 12.30 2.29 -10.17
CA GLN A 27 12.24 2.04 -11.61
C GLN A 27 12.36 0.53 -11.85
N LEU A 28 11.38 -0.04 -12.54
CA LEU A 28 11.39 -1.43 -12.94
C LEU A 28 12.38 -1.66 -14.09
N ALA A 29 13.05 -2.80 -14.09
CA ALA A 29 14.00 -3.18 -15.14
C ALA A 29 13.32 -3.44 -16.50
N ARG A 30 12.01 -3.70 -16.48
CA ARG A 30 11.16 -3.85 -17.66
C ARG A 30 9.75 -3.35 -17.36
N PRO A 31 9.00 -2.89 -18.38
CA PRO A 31 7.59 -2.53 -18.21
C PRO A 31 6.76 -3.71 -17.67
N VAL A 32 5.71 -3.40 -16.91
CA VAL A 32 4.68 -4.38 -16.53
C VAL A 32 3.56 -4.39 -17.57
N ASN A 33 2.94 -5.55 -17.76
CA ASN A 33 1.71 -5.63 -18.52
C ASN A 33 0.54 -5.28 -17.62
N PHE A 34 -0.29 -4.33 -18.05
CA PHE A 34 -1.53 -4.01 -17.36
C PHE A 34 -2.58 -5.12 -17.57
N SER A 35 -3.40 -5.32 -16.56
CA SER A 35 -4.49 -6.28 -16.53
C SER A 35 -5.53 -5.84 -15.50
N ASP A 36 -6.60 -6.60 -15.35
CA ASP A 36 -7.62 -6.35 -14.34
C ASP A 36 -7.08 -6.36 -12.90
N ALA A 37 -5.91 -6.99 -12.68
CA ALA A 37 -5.24 -7.04 -11.39
C ALA A 37 -4.05 -6.07 -11.25
N VAL A 38 -3.59 -5.44 -12.34
CA VAL A 38 -2.43 -4.55 -12.35
C VAL A 38 -2.78 -3.27 -13.10
N LEU A 39 -3.08 -2.21 -12.36
CA LEU A 39 -3.48 -0.91 -12.89
C LEU A 39 -2.66 0.22 -12.23
N PRO A 40 -2.40 1.32 -12.95
CA PRO A 40 -1.78 2.50 -12.37
C PRO A 40 -2.75 3.24 -11.42
N VAL A 41 -2.20 3.90 -10.40
CA VAL A 41 -2.94 4.83 -9.55
C VAL A 41 -2.72 6.27 -10.02
N CYS A 42 -3.75 7.10 -9.94
CA CYS A 42 -3.63 8.52 -10.23
C CYS A 42 -2.87 9.24 -9.11
N LEU A 43 -1.92 10.10 -9.48
CA LEU A 43 -1.32 11.04 -8.54
C LEU A 43 -2.26 12.23 -8.32
N PRO A 44 -2.40 12.73 -7.08
CA PRO A 44 -3.20 13.91 -6.82
C PRO A 44 -2.60 15.14 -7.50
N ALA A 45 -3.44 16.09 -7.89
CA ALA A 45 -2.96 17.38 -8.34
C ALA A 45 -2.19 18.09 -7.20
N PRO A 46 -1.12 18.86 -7.48
CA PRO A 46 -0.35 19.56 -6.46
C PRO A 46 -1.15 20.52 -5.58
N THR A 47 -2.30 20.97 -6.08
CA THR A 47 -3.22 21.90 -5.41
C THR A 47 -4.33 21.20 -4.63
N LEU A 48 -4.48 19.87 -4.74
CA LEU A 48 -5.52 19.13 -4.07
C LEU A 48 -5.33 19.20 -2.55
N ARG A 49 -6.41 19.54 -1.84
CA ARG A 49 -6.45 19.52 -0.37
C ARG A 49 -7.60 18.64 0.07
N PHE A 50 -7.34 17.77 1.05
CA PHE A 50 -8.37 16.97 1.69
C PHE A 50 -8.88 17.71 2.94
N PRO A 51 -10.16 18.10 3.00
CA PRO A 51 -10.72 18.73 4.20
C PRO A 51 -10.65 17.81 5.43
N PRO A 52 -10.59 18.35 6.66
CA PRO A 52 -10.73 17.57 7.86
C PRO A 52 -12.02 16.74 7.84
N GLY A 53 -11.95 15.49 8.30
CA GLY A 53 -13.08 14.54 8.25
C GLY A 53 -13.24 13.81 6.91
N THR A 54 -12.38 14.07 5.92
CA THR A 54 -12.32 13.25 4.69
C THR A 54 -12.01 11.80 5.05
N ARG A 55 -12.85 10.89 4.57
CA ARG A 55 -12.65 9.46 4.76
C ARG A 55 -11.63 8.95 3.74
N CYS A 56 -10.55 8.35 4.23
CA CYS A 56 -9.48 7.78 3.42
C CYS A 56 -9.34 6.29 3.75
N VAL A 57 -8.86 5.49 2.78
CA VAL A 57 -8.55 4.08 2.96
C VAL A 57 -7.09 3.86 2.61
N ALA A 58 -6.35 3.17 3.48
CA ALA A 58 -5.04 2.60 3.19
C ALA A 58 -5.17 1.08 3.16
N THR A 59 -4.25 0.39 2.48
CA THR A 59 -4.19 -1.08 2.42
C THR A 59 -2.74 -1.54 2.37
N GLY A 60 -2.44 -2.75 2.85
CA GLY A 60 -1.08 -3.28 2.94
C GLY A 60 -1.00 -4.63 3.65
N TRP A 61 0.22 -5.15 3.76
CA TRP A 61 0.54 -6.44 4.40
C TRP A 61 1.28 -6.28 5.75
N GLY A 62 1.22 -5.10 6.35
CA GLY A 62 1.87 -4.83 7.64
C GLY A 62 1.15 -5.49 8.82
N ASP A 63 1.76 -5.37 10.01
CA ASP A 63 1.19 -5.91 11.24
C ASP A 63 -0.20 -5.29 11.54
N ILE A 64 -1.14 -6.15 11.92
CA ILE A 64 -2.50 -5.74 12.30
C ILE A 64 -2.63 -5.39 13.79
N ARG A 65 -1.54 -5.57 14.56
CA ARG A 65 -1.46 -5.32 16.00
C ARG A 65 -0.08 -4.76 16.36
N GLU A 66 -0.04 -3.82 17.29
CA GLU A 66 1.20 -3.28 17.85
C GLU A 66 1.92 -4.38 18.67
N GLY A 67 3.21 -4.62 18.40
CA GLY A 67 4.02 -5.68 19.04
C GLY A 67 3.93 -7.07 18.40
N GLY A 68 3.59 -7.16 17.11
CA GLY A 68 3.28 -8.41 16.39
C GLY A 68 4.35 -9.49 16.47
N GLU A 69 4.05 -10.57 17.20
CA GLU A 69 4.70 -11.86 16.99
C GLU A 69 4.21 -12.41 15.63
N VAL A 70 5.16 -12.65 14.71
CA VAL A 70 4.90 -13.34 13.46
C VAL A 70 4.31 -14.70 13.85
N ALA A 71 3.03 -14.92 13.55
CA ALA A 71 2.40 -16.21 13.77
C ALA A 71 3.32 -17.30 13.16
N PRO A 72 3.71 -18.33 13.94
CA PRO A 72 4.70 -19.28 13.48
C PRO A 72 4.22 -19.92 12.17
N ALA A 73 5.11 -19.99 11.19
CA ALA A 73 4.87 -20.65 9.92
C ALA A 73 4.71 -22.16 10.15
N GLY A 74 3.50 -22.60 10.52
CA GLY A 74 3.31 -23.97 11.01
C GLY A 74 1.92 -24.60 10.85
N ASP A 75 0.90 -23.88 10.37
CA ASP A 75 -0.46 -24.43 10.28
C ASP A 75 -1.39 -23.55 9.41
N GLY A 76 -1.20 -23.57 8.10
CA GLY A 76 -2.28 -23.28 7.12
C GLY A 76 -2.87 -21.86 7.04
N GLY A 77 -2.36 -20.87 7.77
CA GLY A 77 -2.89 -19.51 7.78
C GLY A 77 -2.36 -18.60 6.68
N TRP A 78 -2.78 -18.80 5.42
CA TRP A 78 -2.56 -17.81 4.38
C TRP A 78 -3.39 -16.55 4.63
N GLY A 79 -2.71 -15.42 4.85
CA GLY A 79 -3.10 -14.06 4.49
C GLY A 79 -4.55 -13.65 4.75
N HIS A 80 -4.81 -13.01 5.89
CA HIS A 80 -5.93 -12.07 5.94
C HIS A 80 -5.49 -10.78 5.23
N PRO A 81 -6.08 -10.42 4.07
CA PRO A 81 -5.90 -9.07 3.54
C PRO A 81 -6.38 -8.06 4.59
N MET A 82 -5.80 -6.86 4.60
CA MET A 82 -6.39 -5.69 5.29
C MET A 82 -7.89 -5.73 5.08
N GLY A 83 -8.65 -6.12 6.11
CA GLY A 83 -10.08 -6.26 6.03
C GLY A 83 -10.63 -4.88 5.72
N LEU A 84 -11.07 -4.66 4.49
CA LEU A 84 -11.72 -3.43 4.08
C LEU A 84 -12.92 -3.25 5.02
N ARG A 85 -12.83 -2.33 5.98
CA ARG A 85 -13.97 -1.92 6.80
C ARG A 85 -14.59 -0.71 6.16
N GLY A 86 -15.90 -0.75 5.99
CA GLY A 86 -16.67 0.39 5.57
C GLY A 86 -16.60 1.52 6.61
N PRO A 87 -17.11 2.71 6.26
CA PRO A 87 -17.10 3.88 7.13
C PRO A 87 -17.81 3.72 8.48
N ASN A 88 -18.62 2.66 8.64
CA ASN A 88 -19.33 2.32 9.87
C ASN A 88 -18.69 1.13 10.60
N GLY A 89 -17.52 0.67 10.15
CA GLY A 89 -16.82 -0.47 10.74
C GLY A 89 -17.27 -1.83 10.21
N ASP A 90 -18.23 -1.92 9.29
CA ASP A 90 -18.68 -3.21 8.77
C ASP A 90 -17.66 -3.83 7.80
N PRO A 91 -17.44 -5.17 7.82
CA PRO A 91 -16.60 -5.83 6.83
C PRO A 91 -17.22 -5.66 5.44
N VAL A 92 -16.45 -5.12 4.49
CA VAL A 92 -16.83 -5.07 3.07
C VAL A 92 -16.70 -6.49 2.54
N GLY A 93 -17.79 -7.24 2.63
CA GLY A 93 -17.88 -8.59 2.08
C GLY A 93 -17.74 -8.58 0.57
N SER A 94 -16.91 -9.47 0.05
CA SER A 94 -16.85 -9.86 -1.36
C SER A 94 -18.22 -10.42 -1.76
N ARG A 95 -19.09 -9.60 -2.37
CA ARG A 95 -20.20 -10.16 -3.14
C ARG A 95 -19.62 -10.68 -4.44
N GLY A 96 -19.47 -11.99 -4.52
CA GLY A 96 -19.35 -12.68 -5.79
C GLY A 96 -20.67 -12.55 -6.57
N ALA A 97 -20.56 -12.01 -7.77
CA ALA A 97 -21.23 -12.41 -9.00
C ALA A 97 -20.56 -11.66 -10.15
#